data_AF-X1T796-F1
#
_entry.id   AF-X1T796-F1
#
_cell.length_a   1.000
_cell.length_b   1.000
_cell.length_c   1.000
_cell.angle_alpha   90.00
_cell.angle_beta   90.00
_cell.angle_gamma   90.00
#
_symmetry.space_group_name_H-M   'P 1'
#
loop_
_entity.id
_entity.type
_entity.pdbx_description
1 polymer ?
#
loop_
_entity_poly.entity_id
_entity_poly.type
_entity_poly.pdbx_seq_one_letter_code
_entity_poly.pdbx_strand_id
1 'polypeptide(L)'
;WVCIRWYDGSGGFISGYYGDYSVDSTEWQELISGPQGAPSAAETAHVEIRLYDVGTPFDSAVIYVDDASFVDHGSGQPPETLTIYEIQGQTTSSPWEDSTVVTHGIVTGVFGSHFFIEEQPGGAWHGIYVYGSSTTPIRGDSIRVTGVVTEYFGMTELTGPIVDVLSTGATLPGPTVLPTGSVSVEDYESVLTRVENATCTNDSLGYGEWELDDGSGPVIIDDMGVTYVPDSGQIYTVTGPVMYSYGDFMMEPRDSNDIIEGGGISEISGNTKEFTYYIFPTISSKSVQINLTVNKSTTTSF
;
A
#
# COMPACT_ATOMS: atom_id res chain seq x y z
N TRP A 1 11.06 -33.82 -0.23
CA TRP A 1 10.69 -33.36 -1.58
C TRP A 1 9.35 -32.67 -1.47
N VAL A 2 9.23 -31.45 -1.99
CA VAL A 2 7.91 -30.91 -2.33
C VAL A 2 7.53 -31.46 -3.71
N CYS A 3 6.33 -32.00 -3.85
CA CYS A 3 5.85 -32.52 -5.11
C CYS A 3 4.41 -32.11 -5.37
N ILE A 4 4.10 -31.91 -6.65
CA ILE A 4 2.76 -31.61 -7.14
C ILE A 4 2.31 -32.82 -7.95
N ARG A 5 1.17 -33.40 -7.58
CA ARG A 5 0.56 -34.53 -8.30
C ARG A 5 -0.79 -34.13 -8.85
N TRP A 6 -1.00 -34.43 -10.12
CA TRP A 6 -2.22 -34.10 -10.85
C TRP A 6 -3.10 -35.32 -11.00
N TYR A 7 -4.40 -35.12 -10.79
CA TYR A 7 -5.41 -36.17 -10.90
C TYR A 7 -6.59 -35.71 -11.75
N ASP A 8 -7.22 -36.65 -12.45
CA ASP A 8 -8.47 -36.44 -13.20
C ASP A 8 -9.69 -36.41 -12.26
N GLY A 9 -10.87 -36.07 -12.80
CA GLY A 9 -12.14 -36.00 -12.06
C GLY A 9 -12.64 -37.34 -11.49
N SER A 10 -12.03 -38.46 -11.86
CA SER A 10 -12.30 -39.77 -11.26
C SER A 10 -11.31 -40.14 -10.14
N GLY A 11 -10.33 -39.27 -9.86
CA GLY A 11 -9.23 -39.52 -8.93
C GLY A 11 -8.09 -40.35 -9.54
N GLY A 12 -8.05 -40.50 -10.87
CA GLY A 12 -6.98 -41.17 -11.59
C GLY A 12 -5.72 -40.31 -11.64
N PHE A 13 -4.57 -40.88 -11.29
CA PHE A 13 -3.29 -40.16 -11.35
C PHE A 13 -2.88 -39.91 -12.81
N ILE A 14 -2.60 -38.65 -13.14
CA ILE A 14 -2.18 -38.23 -14.49
C ILE A 14 -0.66 -38.10 -14.55
N SER A 15 -0.08 -37.21 -13.76
CA SER A 15 1.36 -36.93 -13.73
C SER A 15 1.76 -36.29 -12.41
N GLY A 16 3.06 -36.22 -12.14
CA GLY A 16 3.58 -35.54 -10.97
C GLY A 16 4.92 -34.89 -11.25
N TYR A 17 5.15 -33.75 -10.62
CA TYR A 17 6.41 -33.04 -10.59
C TYR A 17 7.05 -33.20 -9.21
N TYR A 18 8.37 -33.43 -9.21
CA TYR A 18 9.16 -33.57 -8.00
C TYR A 18 10.14 -32.39 -7.98
N GLY A 19 9.86 -31.43 -7.10
CA GLY A 19 10.66 -30.23 -6.92
C GLY A 19 11.82 -30.45 -5.96
N ASP A 20 12.18 -29.40 -5.24
CA ASP A 20 13.33 -29.42 -4.33
C ASP A 20 13.19 -30.50 -3.25
N TYR A 21 14.35 -31.04 -2.86
CA TYR A 21 14.48 -31.99 -1.77
C TYR A 21 15.24 -31.35 -0.61
N SER A 22 14.78 -31.66 0.60
CA SER A 22 15.51 -31.31 1.81
C SER A 22 16.67 -32.28 2.02
N VAL A 23 17.69 -31.79 2.71
CA VAL A 23 18.74 -32.62 3.30
C VAL A 23 18.55 -32.71 4.81
N ASP A 24 19.12 -33.74 5.44
CA ASP A 24 19.12 -33.83 6.91
C ASP A 24 19.89 -32.64 7.50
N SER A 25 19.17 -31.80 8.26
CA SER A 25 19.69 -30.54 8.78
C SER A 25 18.87 -30.09 9.99
N THR A 26 19.52 -29.40 10.91
CA THR A 26 18.88 -28.70 12.03
C THR A 26 18.45 -27.27 11.69
N GLU A 27 18.86 -26.76 10.53
CA GLU A 27 18.50 -25.44 10.04
C GLU A 27 17.21 -25.49 9.22
N TRP A 28 16.46 -24.38 9.22
CA TRP A 28 15.29 -24.20 8.35
C TRP A 28 15.69 -24.26 6.87
N GLN A 29 14.87 -24.95 6.08
CA GLN A 29 15.05 -25.12 4.64
C GLN A 29 13.77 -24.72 3.93
N GLU A 30 13.91 -23.89 2.91
CA GLU A 30 12.83 -23.55 1.99
C GLU A 30 12.80 -24.59 0.86
N LEU A 31 11.61 -25.11 0.51
CA LEU A 31 11.42 -26.07 -0.56
C LEU A 31 10.45 -25.52 -1.59
N ILE A 32 10.90 -25.37 -2.84
CA ILE A 32 10.11 -24.75 -3.90
C ILE A 32 9.89 -25.77 -5.03
N SER A 33 8.66 -25.87 -5.55
CA SER A 33 8.37 -26.65 -6.77
C SER A 33 8.55 -25.83 -8.04
N GLY A 34 8.58 -24.51 -7.92
CA GLY A 34 8.37 -23.58 -9.02
C GLY A 34 6.94 -23.67 -9.57
N PRO A 35 6.61 -22.84 -10.58
CA PRO A 35 5.32 -22.89 -11.26
C PRO A 35 5.20 -24.19 -12.04
N GLN A 36 4.07 -24.89 -11.86
CA GLN A 36 3.77 -26.13 -12.58
C GLN A 36 2.49 -25.97 -13.39
N GLY A 37 2.58 -26.24 -14.69
CA GLY A 37 1.42 -26.27 -15.57
C GLY A 37 0.57 -27.50 -15.30
N ALA A 38 -0.74 -27.31 -15.12
CA ALA A 38 -1.69 -28.39 -15.05
C ALA A 38 -1.72 -29.17 -16.38
N PRO A 39 -1.53 -30.50 -16.39
CA PRO A 39 -1.66 -31.30 -17.59
C PRO A 39 -3.11 -31.33 -18.07
N SER A 40 -3.31 -31.57 -19.37
CA SER A 40 -4.66 -31.70 -19.93
C SER A 40 -5.47 -32.78 -19.18
N ALA A 41 -6.70 -32.44 -18.80
CA ALA A 41 -7.62 -33.25 -17.98
C ALA A 41 -7.33 -33.30 -16.47
N ALA A 42 -6.37 -32.54 -15.95
CA ALA A 42 -6.23 -32.36 -14.51
C ALA A 42 -7.42 -31.55 -13.95
N GLU A 43 -8.03 -32.09 -12.89
CA GLU A 43 -9.08 -31.41 -12.12
C GLU A 43 -8.64 -31.09 -10.69
N THR A 44 -7.71 -31.87 -10.14
CA THR A 44 -7.18 -31.65 -8.79
C THR A 44 -5.66 -31.72 -8.76
N ALA A 45 -5.07 -30.85 -7.93
CA ALA A 45 -3.64 -30.83 -7.61
C ALA A 45 -3.45 -31.22 -6.16
N HIS A 46 -2.58 -32.19 -5.88
CA HIS A 46 -2.13 -32.50 -4.54
C HIS A 46 -0.71 -31.97 -4.35
N VAL A 47 -0.54 -31.07 -3.39
CA VAL A 47 0.78 -30.69 -2.90
C VAL A 47 1.16 -31.65 -1.78
N GLU A 48 2.24 -32.40 -1.99
CA GLU A 48 2.71 -33.42 -1.08
C GLU A 48 4.14 -33.11 -0.63
N ILE A 49 4.39 -33.24 0.67
CA ILE A 49 5.75 -33.34 1.21
C ILE A 49 6.08 -34.82 1.34
N ARG A 50 7.06 -35.29 0.57
CA ARG A 50 7.55 -36.66 0.66
C ARG A 50 8.89 -36.73 1.35
N LEU A 51 8.93 -37.56 2.39
CA LEU A 51 10.14 -37.98 3.06
C LEU A 51 10.68 -39.25 2.41
N TYR A 52 11.97 -39.28 2.16
CA TYR A 52 12.68 -40.44 1.66
C TYR A 52 14.00 -40.55 2.40
N ASP A 53 14.34 -41.74 2.85
CA ASP A 53 15.63 -42.04 3.48
C ASP A 53 16.50 -42.84 2.50
N VAL A 54 17.78 -42.51 2.46
CA VAL A 54 18.78 -43.18 1.63
C VAL A 54 19.51 -44.19 2.50
N GLY A 55 18.82 -45.23 2.96
CA GLY A 55 19.41 -46.16 3.92
C GLY A 55 18.48 -47.22 4.50
N THR A 56 18.70 -47.53 5.78
CA THR A 56 17.90 -48.48 6.55
C THR A 56 16.57 -47.85 6.96
N PRO A 57 15.43 -48.54 6.83
CA PRO A 57 14.12 -47.96 7.17
C PRO A 57 14.09 -47.36 8.57
N PHE A 58 13.57 -46.14 8.69
CA PHE A 58 13.38 -45.44 9.97
C PHE A 58 11.97 -45.72 10.53
N ASP A 59 11.85 -45.71 11.87
CA ASP A 59 10.58 -45.96 12.57
C ASP A 59 9.66 -44.72 12.58
N SER A 60 10.23 -43.51 12.60
CA SER A 60 9.46 -42.26 12.58
C SER A 60 10.30 -41.07 12.11
N ALA A 61 9.65 -40.07 11.51
CA ALA A 61 10.22 -38.76 11.21
C ALA A 61 9.29 -37.67 11.74
N VAL A 62 9.86 -36.55 12.21
CA VAL A 62 9.13 -35.36 12.65
C VAL A 62 9.50 -34.22 11.71
N ILE A 63 8.48 -33.54 11.17
CA ILE A 63 8.64 -32.34 10.34
C ILE A 63 8.07 -31.16 11.12
N TYR A 64 8.80 -30.06 11.14
CA TYR A 64 8.27 -28.74 11.48
C TYR A 64 8.04 -27.97 10.18
N VAL A 65 6.83 -27.44 10.01
CA VAL A 65 6.47 -26.57 8.89
C VAL A 65 6.17 -25.21 9.50
N ASP A 66 6.86 -24.19 9.02
CA ASP A 66 6.58 -22.80 9.39
C ASP A 66 5.38 -22.32 8.55
N ASP A 67 5.61 -22.18 7.24
CA ASP A 67 4.58 -21.79 6.28
C ASP A 67 4.52 -22.74 5.06
N ALA A 68 3.34 -22.77 4.42
CA ALA A 68 3.12 -23.45 3.15
C ALA A 68 2.07 -22.70 2.32
N SER A 69 2.43 -22.35 1.08
CA SER A 69 1.53 -21.68 0.13
C SER A 69 1.39 -22.48 -1.16
N PHE A 70 0.18 -22.56 -1.69
CA PHE A 70 -0.10 -23.09 -3.03
C PHE A 70 -0.97 -22.09 -3.77
N VAL A 71 -0.52 -21.69 -4.95
CA VAL A 71 -1.04 -20.53 -5.68
C VAL A 71 -1.37 -20.98 -7.09
N ASP A 72 -2.60 -20.71 -7.51
CA ASP A 72 -2.95 -20.86 -8.92
C ASP A 72 -2.32 -19.69 -9.69
N HIS A 73 -1.47 -20.01 -10.66
CA HIS A 73 -0.86 -19.03 -11.57
C HIS A 73 -1.68 -18.84 -12.85
N GLY A 74 -2.86 -19.45 -12.97
CA GLY A 74 -3.72 -19.36 -14.15
C GLY A 74 -3.22 -20.18 -15.34
N SER A 75 -3.30 -19.61 -16.55
CA SER A 75 -3.18 -20.28 -17.87
C SER A 75 -1.83 -20.94 -18.21
N GLY A 76 -0.95 -21.17 -17.24
CA GLY A 76 0.36 -21.79 -17.44
C GLY A 76 1.43 -20.84 -18.00
N GLN A 77 1.16 -19.53 -18.01
CA GLN A 77 2.19 -18.50 -18.10
C GLN A 77 2.45 -17.94 -16.70
N PRO A 78 3.72 -17.67 -16.33
CA PRO A 78 3.99 -16.91 -15.11
C PRO A 78 3.18 -15.59 -15.13
N PRO A 79 2.63 -15.16 -13.99
CA PRO A 79 1.97 -13.86 -13.90
C PRO A 79 2.84 -12.76 -14.50
N GLU A 80 2.24 -11.90 -15.32
CA GLU A 80 2.97 -10.79 -15.91
C GLU A 80 3.38 -9.81 -14.83
N THR A 81 4.63 -9.32 -14.91
CA THR A 81 5.08 -8.25 -14.02
C THR A 81 4.74 -6.92 -14.65
N LEU A 82 3.81 -6.19 -14.04
CA LEU A 82 3.25 -4.94 -14.54
C LEU A 82 3.51 -3.81 -13.54
N THR A 83 3.65 -2.61 -14.08
CA THR A 83 3.54 -1.37 -13.30
C THR A 83 2.10 -1.20 -12.79
N ILE A 84 1.93 -0.47 -11.69
CA ILE A 84 0.59 -0.14 -11.19
C ILE A 84 -0.16 0.68 -12.24
N TYR A 85 0.53 1.59 -12.93
CA TYR A 85 -0.01 2.34 -14.05
C TYR A 85 -0.58 1.44 -15.16
N GLU A 86 0.12 0.37 -15.54
CA GLU A 86 -0.38 -0.61 -16.53
C GLU A 86 -1.57 -1.42 -16.01
N ILE A 87 -1.58 -1.78 -14.72
CA ILE A 87 -2.71 -2.47 -14.09
C ILE A 87 -3.94 -1.57 -14.10
N GLN A 88 -3.80 -0.31 -13.72
CA GLN A 88 -4.88 0.67 -13.73
C GLN A 88 -5.43 0.93 -15.15
N GLY A 89 -4.56 0.99 -16.17
CA GLY A 89 -4.96 1.13 -17.57
C GLY A 89 -5.56 2.48 -17.97
N GLN A 90 -5.63 3.45 -17.03
CA GLN A 90 -6.15 4.81 -17.25
C GLN A 90 -7.59 4.83 -17.75
N THR A 91 -8.38 3.91 -17.24
CA THR A 91 -9.82 3.75 -17.48
C THR A 91 -10.50 3.45 -16.16
N THR A 92 -11.82 3.52 -16.11
CA THR A 92 -12.61 3.25 -14.87
C THR A 92 -12.65 1.78 -14.44
N SER A 93 -11.92 0.92 -15.14
CA SER A 93 -11.81 -0.51 -14.87
C SER A 93 -10.52 -1.00 -15.49
N SER A 94 -9.84 -1.90 -14.81
CA SER A 94 -8.56 -2.43 -15.25
C SER A 94 -8.67 -3.26 -16.53
N PRO A 95 -7.75 -3.10 -17.51
CA PRO A 95 -7.62 -4.02 -18.64
C PRO A 95 -7.11 -5.40 -18.24
N TRP A 96 -6.74 -5.58 -16.97
CA TRP A 96 -6.22 -6.82 -16.38
C TRP A 96 -7.19 -7.47 -15.39
N GLU A 97 -8.45 -7.02 -15.33
CA GLU A 97 -9.51 -7.66 -14.52
C GLU A 97 -9.48 -9.20 -14.69
N ASP A 98 -9.66 -9.92 -13.58
CA ASP A 98 -9.60 -11.38 -13.45
C ASP A 98 -8.21 -12.02 -13.73
N SER A 99 -7.17 -11.21 -14.01
CA SER A 99 -5.82 -11.71 -14.26
C SER A 99 -4.97 -11.73 -12.99
N THR A 100 -4.15 -12.78 -12.83
CA THR A 100 -3.09 -12.79 -11.82
C THR A 100 -1.88 -12.02 -12.34
N VAL A 101 -1.42 -11.04 -11.57
CA VAL A 101 -0.30 -10.15 -11.93
C VAL A 101 0.73 -10.09 -10.80
N VAL A 102 1.92 -9.64 -11.13
CA VAL A 102 2.96 -9.26 -10.18
C VAL A 102 3.19 -7.76 -10.31
N THR A 103 3.25 -7.04 -9.20
CA THR A 103 3.61 -5.62 -9.19
C THR A 103 4.53 -5.28 -8.03
N HIS A 104 5.12 -4.09 -8.10
CA HIS A 104 6.02 -3.56 -7.08
C HIS A 104 5.51 -2.20 -6.63
N GLY A 105 5.66 -1.92 -5.34
CA GLY A 105 5.28 -0.62 -4.80
C GLY A 105 5.83 -0.40 -3.41
N ILE A 106 5.67 0.82 -2.93
CA ILE A 106 5.95 1.20 -1.55
C ILE A 106 4.62 1.29 -0.82
N VAL A 107 4.54 0.67 0.37
CA VAL A 107 3.33 0.70 1.20
C VAL A 107 3.11 2.12 1.73
N THR A 108 2.03 2.77 1.27
CA THR A 108 1.70 4.16 1.60
C THR A 108 0.74 4.28 2.78
N GLY A 109 -0.14 3.30 3.01
CA GLY A 109 -1.08 3.24 4.13
C GLY A 109 -1.48 1.80 4.46
N VAL A 110 -1.75 1.50 5.73
CA VAL A 110 -2.09 0.15 6.23
C VAL A 110 -3.30 0.26 7.16
N PHE A 111 -4.33 -0.54 6.89
CA PHE A 111 -5.64 -0.48 7.53
C PHE A 111 -6.11 -1.91 7.85
N GLY A 112 -5.75 -2.40 9.04
CA GLY A 112 -5.98 -3.80 9.41
C GLY A 112 -5.17 -4.76 8.54
N SER A 113 -5.84 -5.65 7.80
CA SER A 113 -5.22 -6.58 6.85
C SER A 113 -5.07 -6.03 5.43
N HIS A 114 -5.57 -4.81 5.19
CA HIS A 114 -5.57 -4.15 3.89
C HIS A 114 -4.53 -3.04 3.86
N PHE A 115 -4.03 -2.70 2.68
CA PHE A 115 -3.05 -1.64 2.54
C PHE A 115 -3.03 -1.08 1.12
N PHE A 116 -2.44 0.10 0.99
CA PHE A 116 -2.23 0.77 -0.29
C PHE A 116 -0.75 0.71 -0.63
N ILE A 117 -0.45 0.48 -1.90
CA ILE A 117 0.89 0.64 -2.44
C ILE A 117 0.90 1.65 -3.57
N GLU A 118 2.01 2.36 -3.71
CA GLU A 118 2.23 3.28 -4.80
C GLU A 118 3.62 3.04 -5.41
N GLU A 119 3.69 3.02 -6.74
CA GLU A 119 4.95 2.89 -7.46
C GLU A 119 5.68 4.23 -7.58
N GLN A 120 6.91 4.21 -8.09
CA GLN A 120 7.69 5.42 -8.32
C GLN A 120 8.00 5.62 -9.82
N PRO A 121 7.84 6.84 -10.36
CA PRO A 121 7.28 8.03 -9.70
C PRO A 121 5.79 7.85 -9.34
N GLY A 122 5.36 8.42 -8.22
CA GLY A 122 3.97 8.39 -7.79
C GLY A 122 3.07 9.36 -8.57
N GLY A 123 1.80 9.45 -8.17
CA GLY A 123 0.80 10.32 -8.80
C GLY A 123 -0.35 9.58 -9.46
N ALA A 124 -1.05 10.26 -10.37
CA ALA A 124 -2.23 9.72 -11.03
C ALA A 124 -1.97 8.33 -11.63
N TRP A 125 -2.84 7.36 -11.31
CA TRP A 125 -2.80 5.96 -11.76
C TRP A 125 -1.64 5.12 -11.22
N HIS A 126 -0.89 5.61 -10.23
CA HIS A 126 0.26 4.89 -9.66
C HIS A 126 -0.03 4.21 -8.32
N GLY A 127 -1.26 4.32 -7.81
CA GLY A 127 -1.72 3.68 -6.59
C GLY A 127 -2.57 2.44 -6.85
N ILE A 128 -2.49 1.43 -5.98
CA ILE A 128 -3.42 0.30 -5.98
C ILE A 128 -3.70 -0.17 -4.54
N TYR A 129 -4.94 -0.55 -4.30
CA TYR A 129 -5.39 -1.12 -3.04
C TYR A 129 -5.19 -2.64 -3.03
N VAL A 130 -4.72 -3.17 -1.91
CA VAL A 130 -4.45 -4.59 -1.73
C VAL A 130 -5.37 -5.13 -0.63
N TYR A 131 -6.29 -6.01 -1.03
CA TYR A 131 -7.33 -6.55 -0.18
C TYR A 131 -6.90 -7.85 0.51
N GLY A 132 -6.78 -7.80 1.85
CA GLY A 132 -6.75 -8.99 2.69
C GLY A 132 -5.47 -9.81 2.60
N SER A 133 -4.40 -9.33 3.24
CA SER A 133 -3.14 -10.10 3.39
C SER A 133 -3.08 -10.87 4.71
N SER A 134 -2.53 -12.09 4.66
CA SER A 134 -2.17 -12.88 5.85
C SER A 134 -0.90 -12.38 6.53
N THR A 135 -0.01 -11.73 5.76
CA THR A 135 1.23 -11.10 6.24
C THR A 135 1.19 -9.64 5.85
N THR A 136 0.61 -8.80 6.71
CA THR A 136 0.46 -7.38 6.44
C THR A 136 1.82 -6.66 6.56
N PRO A 137 2.30 -5.99 5.49
CA PRO A 137 3.52 -5.20 5.56
C PRO A 137 3.31 -3.91 6.36
N ILE A 138 4.39 -3.19 6.66
CA ILE A 138 4.30 -1.88 7.33
C ILE A 138 4.51 -0.74 6.35
N ARG A 139 3.96 0.44 6.69
CA ARG A 139 4.16 1.67 5.92
C ARG A 139 5.65 1.94 5.70
N GLY A 140 6.03 2.17 4.45
CA GLY A 140 7.43 2.36 4.04
C GLY A 140 8.16 1.09 3.61
N ASP A 141 7.53 -0.09 3.68
CA ASP A 141 8.10 -1.28 3.05
C ASP A 141 8.00 -1.15 1.52
N SER A 142 9.09 -1.48 0.84
CA SER A 142 9.06 -1.74 -0.60
C SER A 142 8.83 -3.23 -0.79
N ILE A 143 7.78 -3.56 -1.53
CA ILE A 143 7.28 -4.92 -1.65
C ILE A 143 7.11 -5.32 -3.10
N ARG A 144 7.14 -6.63 -3.34
CA ARG A 144 6.61 -7.28 -4.53
C ARG A 144 5.31 -7.98 -4.12
N VAL A 145 4.23 -7.72 -4.84
CA VAL A 145 2.92 -8.34 -4.59
C VAL A 145 2.54 -9.17 -5.80
N THR A 146 2.11 -10.41 -5.55
CA THR A 146 1.38 -11.21 -6.54
C THR A 146 -0.08 -11.26 -6.10
N GLY A 147 -1.03 -10.98 -7.00
CA GLY A 147 -2.46 -10.98 -6.67
C GLY A 147 -3.33 -11.03 -7.91
N VAL A 148 -4.63 -11.21 -7.71
CA VAL A 148 -5.65 -11.17 -8.79
C VAL A 148 -6.23 -9.78 -8.86
N VAL A 149 -6.16 -9.14 -10.03
CA VAL A 149 -6.80 -7.85 -10.27
C VAL A 149 -8.31 -8.03 -10.27
N THR A 150 -9.01 -7.28 -9.43
CA THR A 150 -10.44 -7.41 -9.19
C THR A 150 -11.09 -6.03 -9.24
N GLU A 151 -12.23 -5.91 -9.93
CA GLU A 151 -13.11 -4.74 -9.86
C GLU A 151 -14.15 -4.98 -8.76
N TYR A 152 -14.00 -4.32 -7.62
CA TYR A 152 -14.92 -4.48 -6.48
C TYR A 152 -15.71 -3.21 -6.24
N PHE A 153 -17.01 -3.24 -6.54
CA PHE A 153 -17.91 -2.08 -6.45
C PHE A 153 -17.41 -0.82 -7.17
N GLY A 154 -16.60 -0.97 -8.21
CA GLY A 154 -16.03 0.14 -8.99
C GLY A 154 -14.65 0.59 -8.55
N MET A 155 -13.99 -0.14 -7.65
CA MET A 155 -12.60 0.06 -7.25
C MET A 155 -11.71 -1.04 -7.81
N THR A 156 -10.54 -0.69 -8.36
CA THR A 156 -9.52 -1.65 -8.80
C THR A 156 -8.66 -2.09 -7.61
N GLU A 157 -8.69 -3.38 -7.28
CA GLU A 157 -7.93 -3.94 -6.15
C GLU A 157 -7.18 -5.24 -6.50
N LEU A 158 -6.15 -5.55 -5.71
CA LEU A 158 -5.49 -6.87 -5.73
C LEU A 158 -6.06 -7.76 -4.62
N THR A 159 -6.67 -8.89 -4.99
CA THR A 159 -7.17 -9.90 -4.05
C THR A 159 -6.27 -11.12 -3.99
N GLY A 160 -6.34 -11.86 -2.87
CA GLY A 160 -5.48 -13.02 -2.59
C GLY A 160 -3.98 -12.70 -2.62
N PRO A 161 -3.52 -11.58 -2.02
CA PRO A 161 -2.16 -11.12 -2.19
C PRO A 161 -1.13 -12.05 -1.53
N ILE A 162 -0.01 -12.23 -2.22
CA ILE A 162 1.22 -12.80 -1.70
C ILE A 162 2.26 -11.69 -1.70
N VAL A 163 2.77 -11.39 -0.50
CA VAL A 163 3.62 -10.22 -0.26
C VAL A 163 5.04 -10.66 0.05
N ASP A 164 5.98 -10.26 -0.80
CA ASP A 164 7.41 -10.37 -0.55
C ASP A 164 7.96 -8.99 -0.16
N VAL A 165 8.44 -8.83 1.08
CA VAL A 165 9.09 -7.58 1.52
C VAL A 165 10.52 -7.55 0.97
N LEU A 166 10.81 -6.58 0.08
CA LEU A 166 12.11 -6.43 -0.56
C LEU A 166 13.06 -5.56 0.27
N SER A 167 12.53 -4.51 0.90
CA SER A 167 13.26 -3.66 1.86
C SER A 167 12.30 -2.93 2.78
N THR A 168 12.78 -2.54 3.97
CA THR A 168 12.02 -1.80 4.97
C THR A 168 12.51 -0.36 5.08
N GLY A 169 11.63 0.56 5.46
CA GLY A 169 11.98 1.96 5.69
C GLY A 169 12.38 2.73 4.42
N ALA A 170 11.85 2.35 3.27
CA ALA A 170 11.97 3.13 2.05
C ALA A 170 11.31 4.51 2.22
N THR A 171 11.86 5.52 1.56
CA THR A 171 11.24 6.84 1.51
C THR A 171 9.89 6.71 0.81
N LEU A 172 8.81 7.08 1.51
CA LEU A 172 7.48 7.11 0.92
C LEU A 172 7.47 8.01 -0.33
N PRO A 173 6.73 7.64 -1.39
CA PRO A 173 6.33 8.60 -2.40
C PRO A 173 5.76 9.85 -1.71
N GLY A 174 6.25 11.03 -2.08
CA GLY A 174 5.67 12.27 -1.57
C GLY A 174 4.20 12.35 -2.00
N PRO A 175 3.27 12.76 -1.12
CA PRO A 175 1.86 12.79 -1.49
C PRO A 175 1.63 13.76 -2.64
N THR A 176 0.74 13.38 -3.56
CA THR A 176 0.31 14.26 -4.65
C THR A 176 -0.54 15.39 -4.07
N VAL A 177 -0.05 16.63 -4.17
CA VAL A 177 -0.77 17.80 -3.66
C VAL A 177 -1.84 18.20 -4.66
N LEU A 178 -3.11 18.18 -4.23
CA LEU A 178 -4.26 18.46 -5.08
C LEU A 178 -5.18 19.50 -4.44
N PRO A 179 -5.87 20.33 -5.26
CA PRO A 179 -7.06 21.03 -4.81
C PRO A 179 -8.14 20.04 -4.39
N THR A 180 -8.98 20.39 -3.41
CA THR A 180 -10.02 19.48 -2.88
C THR A 180 -10.95 18.96 -3.98
N GLY A 181 -11.40 19.82 -4.90
CA GLY A 181 -12.27 19.43 -6.02
C GLY A 181 -11.59 18.61 -7.12
N SER A 182 -10.29 18.33 -7.01
CA SER A 182 -9.53 17.46 -7.94
C SER A 182 -9.16 16.10 -7.36
N VAL A 183 -9.46 15.85 -6.08
CA VAL A 183 -9.22 14.55 -5.44
C VAL A 183 -10.24 13.51 -5.90
N SER A 184 -11.50 13.93 -6.07
CA SER A 184 -12.63 13.01 -6.30
C SER A 184 -12.76 12.53 -7.75
N VAL A 185 -11.69 11.94 -8.30
CA VAL A 185 -11.64 11.38 -9.66
C VAL A 185 -10.84 10.08 -9.68
N GLU A 186 -11.20 9.21 -10.63
CA GLU A 186 -10.61 7.88 -10.87
C GLU A 186 -9.08 7.87 -10.88
N ASP A 187 -8.47 8.86 -11.53
CA ASP A 187 -7.03 8.98 -11.68
C ASP A 187 -6.26 8.92 -10.35
N TYR A 188 -6.88 9.28 -9.22
CA TYR A 188 -6.21 9.28 -7.92
C TYR A 188 -6.65 8.13 -7.01
N GLU A 189 -7.46 7.19 -7.50
CA GLU A 189 -7.80 5.99 -6.75
C GLU A 189 -6.53 5.29 -6.22
N SER A 190 -6.53 5.01 -4.92
CA SER A 190 -5.41 4.39 -4.18
C SER A 190 -4.10 5.19 -4.11
N VAL A 191 -4.05 6.39 -4.68
CA VAL A 191 -2.86 7.27 -4.67
C VAL A 191 -2.79 8.03 -3.35
N LEU A 192 -1.60 8.15 -2.77
CA LEU A 192 -1.37 8.99 -1.59
C LEU A 192 -1.48 10.47 -1.99
N THR A 193 -2.52 11.16 -1.54
CA THR A 193 -2.78 12.56 -1.86
C THR A 193 -2.68 13.45 -0.62
N ARG A 194 -2.57 14.76 -0.85
CA ARG A 194 -2.60 15.80 0.18
C ARG A 194 -3.38 17.02 -0.28
N VAL A 195 -4.33 17.46 0.52
CA VAL A 195 -5.02 18.74 0.37
C VAL A 195 -4.44 19.74 1.38
N GLU A 196 -4.32 21.00 0.99
CA GLU A 196 -3.76 22.05 1.85
C GLU A 196 -4.68 23.26 1.94
N ASN A 197 -4.75 23.88 3.12
CA ASN A 197 -5.51 25.10 3.34
C ASN A 197 -7.03 24.96 3.03
N ALA A 198 -7.60 23.78 3.22
CA ALA A 198 -9.01 23.53 2.97
C ALA A 198 -9.84 23.82 4.22
N THR A 199 -11.01 24.44 4.05
CA THR A 199 -11.92 24.76 5.16
C THR A 199 -12.84 23.58 5.41
N CYS A 200 -13.07 23.20 6.66
CA CYS A 200 -14.12 22.25 7.02
C CYS A 200 -15.50 22.89 6.78
N THR A 201 -16.17 22.46 5.72
CA THR A 201 -17.49 22.97 5.30
C THR A 201 -18.63 22.19 5.95
N ASN A 202 -18.39 20.94 6.34
CA ASN A 202 -19.31 20.12 7.12
C ASN A 202 -18.50 19.21 8.06
N ASP A 203 -18.74 19.33 9.37
CA ASP A 203 -18.02 18.59 10.41
C ASP A 203 -18.62 17.20 10.71
N SER A 204 -19.76 16.86 10.09
CA SER A 204 -20.41 15.57 10.26
C SER A 204 -21.31 15.24 9.07
N LEU A 205 -20.79 14.48 8.10
CA LEU A 205 -21.58 13.86 7.04
C LEU A 205 -22.31 12.59 7.51
N GLY A 206 -21.92 12.06 8.67
CA GLY A 206 -22.38 10.77 9.20
C GLY A 206 -21.26 9.74 9.11
N TYR A 207 -21.42 8.59 9.77
CA TYR A 207 -20.47 7.46 9.73
C TYR A 207 -19.00 7.74 10.12
N GLY A 208 -18.67 8.94 10.61
CA GLY A 208 -17.27 9.34 10.90
C GLY A 208 -16.71 10.28 9.83
N GLU A 209 -17.43 10.47 8.73
CA GLU A 209 -17.05 11.29 7.59
C GLU A 209 -17.28 12.79 7.82
N TRP A 210 -16.43 13.60 7.20
CA TRP A 210 -16.49 15.06 7.20
C TRP A 210 -15.99 15.66 5.88
N GLU A 211 -16.30 16.93 5.63
CA GLU A 211 -16.09 17.58 4.34
C GLU A 211 -15.07 18.73 4.44
N LEU A 212 -14.18 18.80 3.45
CA LEU A 212 -13.22 19.88 3.23
C LEU A 212 -13.44 20.55 1.86
N ASP A 213 -13.30 21.87 1.80
CA ASP A 213 -13.31 22.63 0.54
C ASP A 213 -12.29 23.78 0.59
N ASP A 214 -11.41 23.86 -0.40
CA ASP A 214 -10.48 24.98 -0.62
C ASP A 214 -11.04 26.07 -1.57
N GLY A 215 -12.28 25.90 -2.02
CA GLY A 215 -12.99 26.72 -2.99
C GLY A 215 -12.99 26.12 -4.40
N SER A 216 -12.28 25.02 -4.65
CA SER A 216 -12.31 24.28 -5.92
C SER A 216 -13.40 23.20 -5.98
N GLY A 217 -14.00 22.85 -4.85
CA GLY A 217 -15.02 21.80 -4.73
C GLY A 217 -14.78 20.93 -3.49
N PRO A 218 -15.83 20.26 -2.96
CA PRO A 218 -15.72 19.48 -1.74
C PRO A 218 -14.93 18.18 -1.94
N VAL A 219 -14.26 17.73 -0.88
CA VAL A 219 -13.71 16.37 -0.72
C VAL A 219 -14.16 15.80 0.62
N ILE A 220 -14.47 14.51 0.64
CA ILE A 220 -14.84 13.78 1.85
C ILE A 220 -13.58 13.18 2.47
N ILE A 221 -13.46 13.31 3.79
CA ILE A 221 -12.45 12.64 4.60
C ILE A 221 -13.17 11.58 5.43
N ASP A 222 -12.72 10.33 5.30
CA ASP A 222 -13.31 9.16 5.97
C ASP A 222 -12.41 8.66 7.13
N ASP A 223 -12.92 7.74 7.94
CA ASP A 223 -12.36 7.35 9.22
C ASP A 223 -11.69 5.96 9.25
N MET A 224 -11.40 5.36 8.08
CA MET A 224 -10.84 4.01 7.99
C MET A 224 -9.54 3.85 8.79
N GLY A 225 -8.67 4.88 8.79
CA GLY A 225 -7.41 4.87 9.52
C GLY A 225 -7.47 5.54 10.89
N VAL A 226 -8.21 6.64 11.00
CA VAL A 226 -8.32 7.40 12.24
C VAL A 226 -9.65 8.14 12.32
N THR A 227 -10.39 7.89 13.39
CA THR A 227 -11.55 8.72 13.75
C THR A 227 -11.08 10.11 14.19
N TYR A 228 -11.68 11.14 13.60
CA TYR A 228 -11.40 12.53 13.92
C TYR A 228 -12.69 13.34 13.99
N VAL A 229 -12.73 14.35 14.88
CA VAL A 229 -13.87 15.27 15.00
C VAL A 229 -13.35 16.66 14.65
N PRO A 230 -13.62 17.17 13.44
CA PRO A 230 -13.16 18.48 13.03
C PRO A 230 -14.02 19.60 13.61
N ASP A 231 -13.42 20.76 13.84
CA ASP A 231 -14.15 22.01 14.07
C ASP A 231 -14.65 22.59 12.73
N SER A 232 -15.97 22.79 12.61
CA SER A 232 -16.56 23.45 11.44
C SER A 232 -15.98 24.86 11.23
N GLY A 233 -15.63 25.18 9.98
CA GLY A 233 -15.01 26.45 9.59
C GLY A 233 -13.51 26.56 9.87
N GLN A 234 -12.90 25.56 10.51
CA GLN A 234 -11.46 25.49 10.71
C GLN A 234 -10.76 25.06 9.41
N ILE A 235 -9.52 25.52 9.23
CA ILE A 235 -8.69 25.16 8.07
C ILE A 235 -7.83 23.94 8.43
N TYR A 236 -7.67 23.01 7.49
CA TYR A 236 -6.87 21.81 7.62
C TYR A 236 -5.95 21.57 6.42
N THR A 237 -4.87 20.85 6.68
CA THR A 237 -4.11 20.07 5.70
C THR A 237 -4.31 18.60 6.03
N VAL A 238 -4.77 17.82 5.05
CA VAL A 238 -5.05 16.39 5.22
C VAL A 238 -4.28 15.59 4.19
N THR A 239 -3.65 14.48 4.61
CA THR A 239 -2.93 13.53 3.76
C THR A 239 -3.57 12.15 3.87
N GLY A 240 -3.72 11.43 2.77
CA GLY A 240 -4.26 10.07 2.82
C GLY A 240 -4.35 9.45 1.43
N PRO A 241 -4.28 8.11 1.30
CA PRO A 241 -4.71 7.45 0.08
C PRO A 241 -6.17 7.81 -0.24
N VAL A 242 -6.50 7.91 -1.52
CA VAL A 242 -7.89 8.04 -1.97
C VAL A 242 -8.52 6.66 -2.08
N MET A 243 -9.72 6.49 -1.54
CA MET A 243 -10.52 5.28 -1.66
C MET A 243 -11.81 5.60 -2.41
N TYR A 244 -12.27 4.67 -3.25
CA TYR A 244 -13.60 4.71 -3.82
C TYR A 244 -14.50 3.72 -3.09
N SER A 245 -15.64 4.18 -2.57
CA SER A 245 -16.65 3.31 -1.98
C SER A 245 -18.01 3.98 -1.99
N TYR A 246 -19.07 3.17 -2.07
CA TYR A 246 -20.48 3.61 -2.08
C TYR A 246 -20.86 4.71 -3.09
N GLY A 247 -20.02 4.98 -4.10
CA GLY A 247 -20.27 6.01 -5.12
C GLY A 247 -19.39 7.25 -5.00
N ASP A 248 -18.60 7.36 -3.95
CA ASP A 248 -17.82 8.56 -3.62
C ASP A 248 -16.31 8.25 -3.51
N PHE A 249 -15.49 9.23 -3.88
CA PHE A 249 -14.05 9.23 -3.66
C PHE A 249 -13.75 9.98 -2.37
N MET A 250 -13.06 9.32 -1.46
CA MET A 250 -12.78 9.78 -0.10
C MET A 250 -11.28 9.72 0.18
N MET A 251 -10.77 10.66 0.98
CA MET A 251 -9.40 10.55 1.50
C MET A 251 -9.41 9.81 2.83
N GLU A 252 -8.43 8.92 3.01
CA GLU A 252 -8.33 8.05 4.17
C GLU A 252 -7.07 8.38 4.99
N PRO A 253 -7.12 9.30 5.97
CA PRO A 253 -5.96 9.64 6.78
C PRO A 253 -5.46 8.40 7.53
N ARG A 254 -4.15 8.14 7.46
CA ARG A 254 -3.57 6.88 7.94
C ARG A 254 -3.42 6.86 9.45
N ASP A 255 -3.18 8.02 10.03
CA ASP A 255 -3.12 8.26 11.47
C ASP A 255 -3.33 9.75 11.77
N SER A 256 -3.41 10.13 13.04
CA SER A 256 -3.69 11.52 13.44
C SER A 256 -2.64 12.54 12.98
N ASN A 257 -1.43 12.11 12.57
CA ASN A 257 -0.43 13.05 12.04
C ASN A 257 -0.72 13.48 10.60
N ASP A 258 -1.61 12.76 9.91
CA ASP A 258 -2.06 13.13 8.58
C ASP A 258 -3.11 14.24 8.58
N ILE A 259 -3.66 14.61 9.75
CA ILE A 259 -4.65 15.69 9.91
C ILE A 259 -3.98 16.82 10.69
N ILE A 260 -3.73 17.94 10.01
CA ILE A 260 -3.01 19.09 10.57
C ILE A 260 -3.92 20.31 10.53
N GLU A 261 -4.17 20.90 11.70
CA GLU A 261 -4.86 22.19 11.79
C GLU A 261 -4.00 23.32 11.18
N GLY A 262 -4.64 24.12 10.32
CA GLY A 262 -4.06 25.28 9.67
C GLY A 262 -3.54 24.99 8.27
N GLY A 263 -2.83 25.98 7.72
CA GLY A 263 -2.25 25.88 6.39
C GLY A 263 -0.99 25.03 6.40
N GLY A 264 -0.90 24.10 5.45
CA GLY A 264 0.32 23.33 5.19
C GLY A 264 1.53 24.26 5.13
N ILE A 265 2.51 24.03 6.00
CA ILE A 265 3.79 24.73 5.93
C ILE A 265 4.55 24.21 4.72
N SER A 266 4.29 24.79 3.56
CA SER A 266 5.16 24.63 2.38
C SER A 266 6.45 25.40 2.64
N GLU A 267 7.59 24.70 2.71
CA GLU A 267 8.87 25.35 2.52
C GLU A 267 8.92 25.86 1.07
N ILE A 268 8.85 27.19 0.88
CA ILE A 268 9.15 27.77 -0.42
C ILE A 268 10.66 27.57 -0.64
N SER A 269 11.03 26.46 -1.28
CA SER A 269 12.39 26.23 -1.78
C SER A 269 12.69 27.27 -2.87
N GLY A 270 13.24 28.41 -2.45
CA GLY A 270 13.58 29.51 -3.36
C GLY A 270 13.48 30.91 -2.76
N ASN A 271 12.86 31.08 -1.58
CA ASN A 271 12.92 32.33 -0.84
C ASN A 271 13.58 32.10 0.52
N THR A 272 14.91 31.98 0.54
CA THR A 272 15.64 32.57 1.66
C THR A 272 15.28 34.05 1.63
N LYS A 273 14.29 34.47 2.42
CA LYS A 273 14.18 35.87 2.80
C LYS A 273 15.45 36.16 3.60
N GLU A 274 16.52 36.54 2.91
CA GLU A 274 17.71 37.07 3.56
C GLU A 274 17.27 38.31 4.34
N PHE A 275 17.14 38.17 5.65
CA PHE A 275 16.98 39.30 6.54
C PHE A 275 18.33 40.03 6.59
N THR A 276 18.51 41.01 5.70
CA THR A 276 19.71 41.85 5.71
C THR A 276 19.53 42.97 6.74
N TYR A 277 20.35 42.95 7.79
CA TYR A 277 20.41 44.04 8.79
C TYR A 277 21.70 44.84 8.59
N TYR A 278 21.58 46.14 8.31
CA TYR A 278 22.73 47.04 8.30
C TYR A 278 22.96 47.57 9.72
N ILE A 279 24.01 47.09 10.37
CA ILE A 279 24.44 47.58 11.68
C ILE A 279 25.54 48.61 11.44
N PHE A 280 25.32 49.85 11.87
CA PHE A 280 26.35 50.89 11.91
C PHE A 280 26.88 50.98 13.34
N PRO A 281 27.99 50.29 13.70
CA PRO A 281 28.49 50.35 15.06
C PRO A 281 28.96 51.78 15.36
N THR A 282 28.41 52.39 16.42
CA THR A 282 29.10 53.49 17.09
C THR A 282 30.14 52.89 18.03
N ILE A 283 31.27 53.60 18.17
CA ILE A 283 32.55 53.15 18.75
C ILE A 283 32.55 52.65 20.21
N SER A 284 31.40 52.45 20.86
CA SER A 284 31.34 52.06 22.28
C SER A 284 30.79 50.65 22.57
N SER A 285 30.25 49.91 21.60
CA SER A 285 29.73 48.54 21.83
C SER A 285 30.45 47.50 20.98
N LYS A 286 31.08 46.50 21.63
CA LYS A 286 31.89 45.43 21.00
C LYS A 286 31.10 44.17 20.62
N SER A 287 29.80 44.12 20.85
CA SER A 287 28.96 42.99 20.44
C SER A 287 27.54 43.45 20.11
N VAL A 288 26.94 42.78 19.14
CA VAL A 288 25.51 42.85 18.84
C VAL A 288 24.94 41.45 19.08
N GLN A 289 23.86 41.38 19.85
CA GLN A 289 23.14 40.15 20.12
C GLN A 289 21.79 40.21 19.41
N ILE A 290 21.57 39.29 18.48
CA ILE A 290 20.28 39.14 17.78
C ILE A 290 19.59 37.94 18.41
N ASN A 291 18.46 38.17 19.08
CA ASN A 291 17.60 37.11 19.59
C ASN A 291 16.46 36.91 18.60
N LEU A 292 16.45 35.78 17.90
CA LEU A 292 15.33 35.35 17.06
C LEU A 292 14.42 34.44 17.89
N THR A 293 13.13 34.76 17.91
CA THR A 293 12.11 33.92 18.52
C THR A 293 11.12 33.52 17.44
N VAL A 294 11.02 32.21 17.18
CA VAL A 294 9.97 31.65 16.33
C VAL A 294 8.84 31.23 17.26
N ASN A 295 7.74 31.98 17.24
CA ASN A 295 6.54 31.59 17.99
C ASN A 295 5.79 30.54 17.18
N LYS A 296 5.93 29.26 17.52
CA LYS A 296 4.93 28.26 17.15
C LYS A 296 3.70 28.57 17.98
N SER A 297 2.57 28.92 17.35
CA SER A 297 1.30 29.01 18.07
C SER A 297 0.94 27.60 18.53
N THR A 298 1.24 27.28 19.79
CA THR A 298 0.61 26.15 20.46
C THR A 298 -0.71 26.67 21.01
N THR A 299 -1.80 26.42 20.29
CA THR A 299 -3.14 26.61 20.83
C THR A 299 -3.35 25.52 21.88
N THR A 300 -3.31 25.90 23.16
CA THR A 300 -3.71 25.03 24.27
C THR A 300 -5.23 24.94 24.25
N SER A 301 -5.75 23.73 24.08
CA SER A 301 -7.15 23.36 24.21
C SER A 301 -7.70 23.71 25.60
N PHE A 302 -8.92 24.27 25.63
CA PHE A 302 -9.75 24.43 26.82
C PHE A 302 -10.87 23.40 26.81
#